data_AF-A0A924VMB2-F1
#
_entry.id   AF-A0A924VMB2-F1
#
_cell.length_a   1.000
_cell.length_b   1.000
_cell.length_c   1.000
_cell.angle_alpha   90.00
_cell.angle_beta   90.00
_cell.angle_gamma   90.00
#
_symmetry.space_group_name_H-M   'P 1'
#
loop_
_entity.id
_entity.type
_entity.pdbx_description
1 polymer ?
#
loop_
_entity_poly.entity_id
_entity_poly.type
_entity_poly.pdbx_seq_one_letter_code
_entity_poly.pdbx_strand_id
1 'polypeptide(L)' 'MLRFRASPTSLRKWVRQGEVDEGRRPAKTTEDIAEIKALKKEVTELRRANEILKSASAFFAAELDRPLRY' A
#
# COMPACT_ATOMS: atom_id res chain seq x y z
N MET A 1 -9.48 -37.65 -11.94
CA MET A 1 -8.49 -36.71 -12.55
C MET A 1 -8.99 -35.28 -12.37
N LEU A 2 -8.32 -34.48 -11.54
CA LEU A 2 -8.65 -33.06 -11.37
C LEU A 2 -8.21 -32.27 -12.61
N ARG A 3 -9.18 -31.79 -13.40
CA ARG A 3 -8.93 -30.95 -14.57
C ARG A 3 -8.73 -29.51 -14.08
N PHE A 4 -7.49 -29.08 -13.91
CA PHE A 4 -7.17 -27.68 -13.65
C PHE A 4 -7.60 -26.83 -14.85
N ARG A 5 -8.54 -25.92 -14.65
CA ARG A 5 -9.06 -25.01 -15.68
C ARG A 5 -8.16 -23.77 -15.85
N ALA A 6 -6.85 -23.95 -15.74
CA ALA A 6 -5.87 -22.87 -15.89
C ALA A 6 -5.39 -22.77 -17.35
N SER A 7 -5.38 -21.56 -17.91
CA SER A 7 -4.84 -21.37 -19.25
C SER A 7 -3.33 -21.67 -19.27
N PRO A 8 -2.76 -22.19 -20.38
CA PRO A 8 -1.32 -22.42 -20.51
C PRO A 8 -0.47 -21.17 -20.25
N THR A 9 -1.06 -19.98 -20.45
CA THR A 9 -0.41 -18.70 -20.17
C THR A 9 -0.37 -18.40 -18.67
N SER A 10 -1.44 -18.70 -17.93
CA SER A 10 -1.46 -18.56 -16.46
C SER A 10 -0.46 -19.49 -15.79
N LEU A 11 -0.38 -20.75 -16.25
CA LEU A 11 0.58 -21.71 -15.71
C LEU A 11 2.03 -21.25 -15.91
N ARG A 12 2.37 -20.76 -17.11
CA ARG A 12 3.71 -20.21 -17.41
C ARG A 12 4.06 -19.01 -16.52
N LYS A 13 3.09 -18.17 -16.19
CA LYS A 13 3.32 -17.04 -15.28
C LYS A 13 3.63 -17.52 -13.87
N TRP A 14 2.92 -18.52 -13.36
CA TRP A 14 3.18 -19.08 -12.03
C TRP A 14 4.53 -19.78 -11.93
N VAL A 15 4.92 -20.54 -12.97
CA VAL A 15 6.25 -21.16 -13.01
C VAL A 15 7.35 -20.09 -12.96
N ARG A 16 7.21 -19.01 -13.75
CA ARG A 16 8.17 -17.89 -13.72
C ARG A 16 8.20 -17.18 -12.37
N GLN A 17 7.05 -17.00 -11.72
CA GLN A 17 7.01 -16.40 -10.38
C GLN A 17 7.68 -17.31 -9.35
N GLY A 18 7.48 -18.63 -9.44
CA GLY A 18 8.20 -19.60 -8.61
C GLY A 18 9.72 -19.55 -8.81
N GLU A 19 10.20 -19.40 -10.05
CA GLU A 19 11.64 -19.17 -10.30
C GLU A 19 12.17 -17.90 -9.65
N VAL A 20 11.36 -16.84 -9.59
CA VAL A 20 11.72 -15.57 -8.93
C VAL A 20 11.72 -15.74 -7.42
N ASP A 21 10.69 -16.38 -6.86
CA ASP A 21 10.55 -16.61 -5.43
C ASP A 21 11.67 -17.54 -4.90
N GLU A 22 12.15 -18.47 -5.72
CA GLU A 22 13.31 -19.33 -5.42
C GLU A 22 14.67 -18.66 -5.72
N GLY A 23 14.69 -17.39 -6.16
CA GLY A 23 15.92 -16.66 -6.45
C GLY A 23 16.65 -17.11 -7.73
N ARG A 24 16.07 -18.01 -8.52
CA ARG A 24 16.62 -18.45 -9.82
C ARG A 24 16.52 -17.38 -10.90
N ARG A 25 15.72 -16.34 -10.68
CA ARG A 25 15.48 -15.29 -11.66
C ARG A 25 15.34 -13.92 -10.98
N PRO A 26 15.98 -12.86 -11.51
CA PRO A 26 15.85 -11.53 -10.93
C PRO A 26 14.47 -10.94 -11.23
N ALA A 27 13.65 -10.78 -10.20
CA ALA A 27 12.47 -9.92 -10.16
C ALA A 27 12.02 -9.75 -8.70
N LYS A 28 10.91 -9.04 -8.47
CA LYS A 28 10.30 -8.94 -7.13
C LYS A 28 9.62 -10.24 -6.77
N THR A 29 9.93 -10.76 -5.59
CA THR A 29 9.28 -11.95 -5.06
C THR A 29 7.81 -11.64 -4.75
N THR A 30 7.01 -12.70 -4.59
CA THR A 30 5.64 -12.58 -4.13
C THR A 30 5.56 -11.88 -2.77
N GLU A 31 6.54 -12.11 -1.89
CA GLU A 31 6.65 -11.46 -0.58
C GLU A 31 6.96 -9.95 -0.71
N ASP A 32 7.94 -9.57 -1.55
CA ASP A 32 8.26 -8.16 -1.81
C ASP A 32 7.03 -7.39 -2.29
N ILE A 33 6.26 -8.01 -3.19
CA ILE A 33 5.05 -7.40 -3.76
C ILE A 33 3.98 -7.22 -2.68
N ALA A 34 3.83 -8.20 -1.80
CA ALA A 34 2.88 -8.14 -0.68
C ALA A 34 3.25 -7.03 0.30
N GLU A 35 4.53 -6.93 0.67
CA GLU A 35 5.05 -5.89 1.56
C GLU A 35 4.88 -4.50 0.95
N ILE A 36 5.27 -4.30 -0.31
CA ILE A 36 5.10 -3.01 -1.01
C ILE A 36 3.62 -2.59 -1.00
N LYS A 37 2.70 -3.53 -1.18
CA LYS A 37 1.26 -3.24 -1.15
C LYS A 37 0.78 -2.85 0.25
N ALA A 38 1.26 -3.54 1.29
CA ALA A 38 0.95 -3.21 2.68
C ALA A 38 1.47 -1.81 3.04
N LEU A 39 2.74 -1.51 2.73
CA LEU A 39 3.35 -0.21 2.97
C LEU A 39 2.63 0.91 2.21
N LYS A 40 2.25 0.69 0.95
CA LYS A 40 1.47 1.69 0.19
C LYS A 40 0.12 2.00 0.85
N LYS A 41 -0.54 0.98 1.42
CA LYS A 41 -1.80 1.18 2.16
C LYS A 41 -1.55 1.99 3.42
N GLU A 42 -0.55 1.61 4.20
CA GLU A 42 -0.20 2.32 5.44
C GLU A 42 0.17 3.79 5.19
N VAL A 43 1.03 4.07 4.19
CA VAL A 43 1.38 5.43 3.81
C VAL A 43 0.16 6.26 3.41
N THR A 44 -0.81 5.65 2.74
CA THR A 44 -2.05 6.34 2.34
C THR A 44 -2.89 6.72 3.56
N GLU A 45 -3.05 5.81 4.51
CA GLU A 45 -3.78 6.08 5.76
C GLU A 45 -3.05 7.11 6.63
N LEU A 46 -1.73 7.01 6.76
CA LEU A 46 -0.91 7.96 7.50
C LEU A 46 -1.02 9.37 6.91
N ARG A 47 -0.99 9.49 5.58
CA ARG A 47 -1.19 10.79 4.90
C ARG A 47 -2.58 11.34 5.20
N ARG A 48 -3.62 10.52 5.12
CA ARG A 48 -4.98 10.94 5.45
C ARG A 48 -5.11 11.43 6.89
N ALA A 49 -4.54 10.69 7.84
CA ALA A 49 -4.53 11.09 9.25
C ALA A 49 -3.77 12.41 9.47
N ASN A 50 -2.62 12.57 8.82
CA ASN A 50 -1.82 13.78 8.91
C ASN A 50 -2.57 15.01 8.36
N GLU A 51 -3.29 14.87 7.24
CA GLU A 51 -4.10 15.97 6.71
C GLU A 51 -5.25 16.37 7.65
N ILE A 52 -5.88 15.41 8.34
CA ILE A 52 -6.89 15.71 9.37
C ILE A 52 -6.25 16.48 10.53
N LEU A 53 -5.10 16.03 11.02
CA LEU A 53 -4.40 16.67 12.13
C LEU A 53 -3.94 18.09 11.79
N LYS A 54 -3.39 18.30 10.58
CA LYS A 54 -3.04 19.64 10.11
C LYS A 54 -4.26 20.55 10.03
N SER A 55 -5.37 20.05 9.48
CA SER A 55 -6.61 20.82 9.37
C SER A 55 -7.16 21.22 10.75
N ALA A 56 -7.16 20.28 11.71
CA ALA A 56 -7.55 20.55 13.08
C ALA A 56 -6.63 21.58 13.74
N SER A 57 -5.31 21.43 13.58
CA SER A 57 -4.32 22.35 14.13
C SER A 57 -4.50 23.77 13.58
N ALA A 58 -4.73 23.89 12.27
CA ALA A 58 -4.99 25.17 11.62
C ALA A 58 -6.29 25.81 12.13
N PHE A 59 -7.36 25.02 12.31
CA PHE A 59 -8.62 25.50 12.88
C PHE A 59 -8.42 26.08 14.29
N PHE A 60 -7.74 25.34 15.18
CA PHE A 60 -7.51 25.81 16.56
C PHE A 60 -6.58 27.01 16.63
N ALA A 61 -5.54 27.07 15.78
CA ALA A 61 -4.68 28.24 15.70
C ALA A 61 -5.47 29.50 15.29
N ALA A 62 -6.36 29.38 14.31
CA ALA A 62 -7.22 30.49 13.88
C ALA A 62 -8.22 30.95 14.95
N GLU A 63 -8.74 30.04 15.77
CA GLU A 63 -9.64 30.39 16.89
C GLU A 63 -8.89 31.13 18.01
N LEU A 64 -7.64 30.74 18.30
CA LEU A 64 -6.80 31.41 19.31
C LEU A 64 -6.43 32.84 18.95
N ASP A 65 -6.27 33.14 17.66
CA ASP A 65 -5.96 34.49 17.17
C ASP A 65 -7.19 35.43 17.16
N ARG A 66 -8.38 34.94 17.51
CA ARG A 66 -9.59 35.78 17.53
C ARG A 66 -9.63 36.60 18.82
N PRO A 67 -9.63 37.95 18.75
CA PRO A 67 -9.68 38.78 19.95
C PRO A 67 -10.99 38.55 20.70
N LEU A 68 -10.88 38.20 21.99
CA LEU A 68 -12.01 38.19 22.92
C LEU A 68 -12.55 39.62 22.99
N ARG A 69 -13.69 39.87 22.33
CA ARG A 69 -14.40 41.14 22.47
C ARG A 69 -15.05 41.17 23.84
N TYR A 70 -14.50 42.01 24.72
CA TYR A 70 -15.13 42.46 25.96
C TYR A 70 -15.71 43.87 25.77
#